data_AF-B6VAA1-F1
#
_entry.id   AF-B6VAA1-F1
#
_cell.length_a   1.000
_cell.length_b   1.000
_cell.length_c   1.000
_cell.angle_alpha   90.00
_cell.angle_beta   90.00
_cell.angle_gamma   90.00
#
_symmetry.space_group_name_H-M   'P 1'
#
loop_
_entity.id
_entity.type
_entity.pdbx_description
1 polymer ?
#
loop_
_entity_poly.entity_id
_entity_poly.type
_entity_poly.pdbx_seq_one_letter_code
_entity_poly.pdbx_strand_id
1 'polypeptide(L)'
;VAFFFVSRVDTAVDNKLEEIGSDEAKALEGKAAVANARLAYELFENKFANDPRWADLEAKGAKKQRPLWASTGTKNPAYSDCNYVDELVAPLIVNTMPEK
;
A
#
# COMPACT_ATOMS: atom_id res chain seq x y z
N VAL A 1 8.09 11.96 -3.60
CA VAL A 1 7.22 10.78 -3.35
C VAL A 1 8.05 9.69 -2.69
N ALA A 2 7.42 8.71 -2.04
CA ALA A 2 8.07 7.51 -1.50
C ALA A 2 7.45 6.26 -2.16
N PHE A 3 8.26 5.46 -2.85
CA PHE A 3 7.78 4.26 -3.55
C PHE A 3 7.52 3.14 -2.55
N PHE A 4 6.28 2.67 -2.49
CA PHE A 4 5.85 1.57 -1.64
C PHE A 4 5.22 0.47 -2.51
N PHE A 5 5.86 -0.70 -2.55
CA PHE A 5 5.46 -1.79 -3.44
C PHE A 5 4.30 -2.59 -2.86
N VAL A 6 3.23 -2.78 -3.64
CA VAL A 6 1.98 -3.40 -3.20
C VAL A 6 1.92 -4.88 -3.60
N SER A 7 1.71 -5.20 -4.88
CA SER A 7 1.37 -6.57 -5.30
C SER A 7 2.41 -7.64 -4.93
N ARG A 8 3.68 -7.24 -4.74
CA ARG A 8 4.75 -8.17 -4.36
C ARG A 8 4.56 -8.76 -2.97
N VAL A 9 3.85 -8.03 -2.09
CA VAL A 9 3.53 -8.50 -0.75
C VAL A 9 2.53 -9.65 -0.84
N ASP A 10 1.43 -9.49 -1.56
CA ASP A 10 0.46 -10.59 -1.74
C ASP A 10 1.09 -11.77 -2.46
N THR A 11 1.88 -11.57 -3.53
CA THR A 11 2.58 -12.69 -4.17
C THR A 11 3.45 -13.48 -3.18
N ALA A 12 4.16 -12.82 -2.27
CA ALA A 12 5.00 -13.50 -1.30
C ALA A 12 4.21 -14.15 -0.15
N VAL A 13 3.11 -13.52 0.28
CA VAL A 13 2.29 -13.98 1.41
C VAL A 13 1.32 -15.08 0.97
N ASP A 14 0.66 -14.92 -0.17
CA ASP A 14 -0.28 -15.90 -0.73
C ASP A 14 0.43 -17.23 -0.99
N ASN A 15 1.67 -17.22 -1.51
CA ASN A 15 2.47 -18.45 -1.65
C ASN A 15 2.65 -19.19 -0.31
N LYS A 16 2.83 -18.46 0.80
CA LYS A 16 2.98 -19.05 2.14
C LYS A 16 1.64 -19.53 2.69
N LEU A 17 0.55 -18.84 2.38
CA LEU A 17 -0.79 -19.26 2.78
C LEU A 17 -1.21 -20.54 2.03
N GLU A 18 -0.86 -20.65 0.75
CA GLU A 18 -1.07 -21.85 -0.06
C GLU A 18 -0.29 -23.05 0.51
N GLU A 19 0.97 -22.86 0.93
CA GLU A 19 1.76 -23.90 1.61
C GLU A 19 1.12 -24.38 2.92
N ILE A 20 0.40 -23.51 3.65
CA ILE A 20 -0.33 -23.87 4.88
C ILE A 20 -1.58 -24.70 4.54
N GLY A 21 -2.29 -24.36 3.46
CA GLY A 21 -3.35 -25.19 2.87
C GLY A 21 -4.63 -25.34 3.71
N SER A 22 -4.81 -24.57 4.79
CA SER A 22 -6.05 -24.57 5.58
C SER A 22 -7.08 -23.62 4.98
N ASP A 23 -8.37 -23.83 5.31
CA ASP A 23 -9.44 -22.94 4.85
C ASP A 23 -9.25 -21.51 5.38
N GLU A 24 -8.71 -21.37 6.60
CA GLU A 24 -8.39 -20.06 7.18
C GLU A 24 -7.25 -19.37 6.43
N ALA A 25 -6.21 -20.12 6.03
CA ALA A 25 -5.10 -19.56 5.27
C ALA A 25 -5.57 -19.08 3.89
N LYS A 26 -6.36 -19.90 3.20
CA LYS A 26 -6.97 -19.55 1.92
C LYS A 26 -7.87 -18.31 2.02
N ALA A 27 -8.61 -18.18 3.12
CA ALA A 27 -9.44 -17.01 3.37
C ALA A 27 -8.65 -15.70 3.60
N LEU A 28 -7.33 -15.77 3.78
CA LEU A 28 -6.45 -14.61 3.98
C LEU A 28 -5.72 -14.14 2.72
N GLU A 29 -5.76 -14.92 1.63
CA GLU A 29 -5.10 -14.57 0.37
C GLU A 29 -5.58 -13.21 -0.18
N GLY A 30 -4.66 -12.44 -0.74
CA GLY A 30 -4.93 -11.13 -1.36
C GLY A 30 -5.21 -9.98 -0.36
N LYS A 31 -5.08 -10.21 0.95
CA LYS A 31 -5.36 -9.19 1.98
C LYS A 31 -4.11 -8.47 2.50
N ALA A 32 -2.95 -9.09 2.40
CA ALA A 32 -1.75 -8.63 3.10
C ALA A 32 -1.20 -7.32 2.53
N ALA A 33 -1.17 -7.16 1.20
CA ALA A 33 -0.63 -5.98 0.54
C ALA A 33 -1.45 -4.73 0.84
N VAL A 34 -2.78 -4.83 0.76
CA VAL A 34 -3.69 -3.71 1.08
C VAL A 34 -3.58 -3.33 2.55
N ALA A 35 -3.61 -4.31 3.46
CA ALA A 35 -3.44 -4.06 4.89
C ALA A 35 -2.11 -3.36 5.19
N ASN A 36 -1.01 -3.82 4.60
CA ASN A 36 0.31 -3.23 4.78
C ASN A 36 0.39 -1.79 4.24
N ALA A 37 -0.18 -1.53 3.05
CA ALA A 37 -0.20 -0.18 2.47
C ALA A 37 -1.05 0.80 3.31
N ARG A 38 -2.16 0.33 3.91
CA ARG A 38 -2.97 1.15 4.83
C ARG A 38 -2.20 1.52 6.09
N LEU A 39 -1.44 0.58 6.68
CA LEU A 39 -0.57 0.90 7.81
C LEU A 39 0.55 1.88 7.44
N ALA A 40 1.10 1.78 6.23
CA ALA A 40 2.07 2.75 5.73
C ALA A 40 1.45 4.15 5.54
N TYR A 41 0.19 4.23 5.11
CA TYR A 41 -0.55 5.48 5.01
C TYR A 41 -0.84 6.09 6.38
N GLU A 42 -1.28 5.28 7.36
CA GLU A 42 -1.45 5.74 8.75
C GLU A 42 -0.13 6.29 9.32
N LEU A 43 0.99 5.61 9.06
CA LEU A 43 2.30 6.11 9.46
C LEU A 43 2.63 7.46 8.80
N PHE A 44 2.32 7.63 7.52
CA PHE A 44 2.46 8.90 6.81
C PHE A 44 1.65 10.01 7.49
N GLU A 45 0.37 9.78 7.77
CA GLU A 45 -0.50 10.76 8.44
C GLU A 45 0.05 11.13 9.81
N ASN A 46 0.38 10.12 10.63
CA ASN A 46 0.92 10.32 11.96
C ASN A 46 2.24 11.09 11.96
N LYS A 47 3.16 10.80 11.03
CA LYS A 47 4.45 11.49 10.95
C LYS A 47 4.30 12.95 10.58
N PHE A 48 3.42 13.26 9.63
CA PHE A 48 3.22 14.64 9.20
C PHE A 48 2.26 15.44 10.08
N ALA A 49 1.44 14.79 10.91
CA ALA A 49 0.57 15.44 11.89
C ALA A 49 1.27 15.70 13.24
N ASN A 50 2.11 14.77 13.70
CA ASN A 50 2.55 14.74 15.09
C ASN A 50 4.05 14.99 15.32
N ASP A 51 4.89 15.10 14.27
CA ASP A 51 6.32 15.41 14.42
C ASP A 51 6.56 16.94 14.52
N PRO A 52 6.97 17.49 15.67
CA PRO A 52 7.20 18.93 15.81
C PRO A 52 8.29 19.46 14.87
N ARG A 53 9.30 18.63 14.56
CA ARG A 53 10.35 19.00 13.61
C ARG A 53 9.78 19.16 12.20
N TRP A 54 8.78 18.35 11.84
CA TRP A 54 8.09 18.53 10.58
C TRP A 54 7.29 19.83 10.54
N ALA A 55 6.57 20.17 11.62
CA ALA A 55 5.80 21.41 11.70
C ALA A 55 6.66 22.65 11.46
N ASP A 56 7.88 22.69 12.01
CA ASP A 56 8.85 23.77 11.78
C ASP A 56 9.31 23.88 10.31
N LEU A 57 9.41 22.75 9.60
CA LEU A 57 9.78 22.72 8.18
C LEU A 57 8.60 23.17 7.29
N GLU A 58 7.39 22.73 7.63
CA GLU A 58 6.17 23.11 6.92
C GLU A 58 5.91 24.62 7.04
N ALA A 59 6.14 25.22 8.22
CA ALA A 59 6.09 26.66 8.42
C ALA A 59 7.07 27.45 7.55
N LYS A 60 8.14 26.80 7.05
CA LYS A 60 9.14 27.36 6.12
C LYS A 60 8.88 26.98 4.66
N GLY A 61 7.73 26.37 4.35
CA GLY A 61 7.30 26.02 3.00
C GLY A 61 7.74 24.65 2.50
N ALA A 62 8.20 23.75 3.38
CA ALA A 62 8.47 22.36 3.00
C ALA A 62 7.19 21.65 2.54
N LYS A 63 7.34 20.66 1.63
CA LYS A 63 6.21 19.89 1.07
C LYS A 63 6.27 18.44 1.53
N LYS A 64 5.11 17.88 1.93
CA LYS A 64 4.99 16.48 2.37
C LYS A 64 5.48 15.52 1.28
N GLN A 65 6.26 14.52 1.67
CA GLN A 65 6.63 13.43 0.77
C GLN A 65 5.44 12.47 0.65
N ARG A 66 4.64 12.64 -0.41
CA ARG A 66 3.48 11.81 -0.71
C ARG A 66 3.84 10.31 -0.84
N PRO A 67 3.05 9.38 -0.27
CA PRO A 67 3.14 7.96 -0.57
C PRO A 67 2.86 7.71 -2.04
N LEU A 68 3.57 6.76 -2.63
CA LEU A 68 3.36 6.31 -4.00
C LEU A 68 3.22 4.79 -4.02
N TRP A 69 2.03 4.32 -4.40
CA TRP A 69 1.73 2.89 -4.57
C TRP A 69 2.33 2.42 -5.90
N ALA A 70 3.31 1.53 -5.80
CA ALA A 70 4.03 0.95 -6.93
C ALA A 70 3.70 -0.54 -7.09
N SER A 71 3.84 -1.06 -8.30
CA SER A 71 3.46 -2.44 -8.63
C SER A 71 2.01 -2.73 -8.23
N THR A 72 1.09 -1.91 -8.73
CA THR A 72 -0.35 -1.97 -8.44
C THR A 72 -1.14 -2.74 -9.50
N GLY A 73 -0.47 -3.38 -10.46
CA GLY A 73 -1.10 -4.38 -11.32
C GLY A 73 -1.21 -5.72 -10.61
N THR A 74 -2.44 -6.23 -10.47
CA THR A 74 -2.76 -7.54 -9.88
C THR A 74 -1.97 -8.68 -10.53
N LYS A 75 -1.55 -9.67 -9.72
CA LYS A 75 -0.76 -10.84 -10.18
C LYS A 75 -1.55 -12.14 -10.18
N ASN A 76 -2.57 -12.24 -9.33
CA ASN A 76 -3.46 -13.38 -9.26
C ASN A 76 -4.72 -13.09 -10.11
N PRO A 77 -5.00 -13.89 -11.17
CA PRO A 77 -6.17 -13.68 -12.03
C PRO A 77 -7.52 -13.87 -11.30
N ALA A 78 -7.52 -14.43 -10.09
CA ALA A 78 -8.72 -14.52 -9.26
C ALA A 78 -9.15 -13.17 -8.65
N TYR A 79 -8.26 -12.17 -8.60
CA TYR A 79 -8.59 -10.85 -8.05
C TYR A 79 -8.93 -9.88 -9.17
N SER A 80 -9.69 -8.83 -8.83
CA SER A 80 -9.92 -7.70 -9.74
C SER A 80 -8.59 -7.11 -10.23
N ASP A 81 -8.52 -6.75 -11.51
CA ASP A 81 -7.39 -6.02 -12.09
C ASP A 81 -7.22 -4.62 -11.46
N CYS A 82 -8.31 -4.04 -10.97
CA CYS A 82 -8.34 -2.76 -10.25
C CYS A 82 -8.20 -2.87 -8.73
N ASN A 83 -8.05 -4.08 -8.16
CA ASN A 83 -8.11 -4.32 -6.70
C ASN A 83 -7.25 -3.33 -5.89
N TYR A 84 -5.98 -3.14 -6.27
CA TYR A 84 -5.08 -2.26 -5.53
C TYR A 84 -5.29 -0.77 -5.79
N VAL A 85 -6.00 -0.41 -6.86
CA VAL A 85 -6.37 0.98 -7.15
C VAL A 85 -7.56 1.36 -6.26
N ASP A 86 -8.60 0.53 -6.29
CA ASP A 86 -9.86 0.75 -5.57
C ASP A 86 -9.63 0.78 -4.06
N GLU A 87 -8.85 -0.16 -3.54
CA GLU A 87 -8.65 -0.31 -2.09
C GLU A 87 -7.72 0.73 -1.45
N LEU A 88 -6.90 1.44 -2.25
CA LEU A 88 -5.81 2.30 -1.78
C LEU A 88 -5.93 3.77 -2.23
N VAL A 89 -7.09 4.17 -2.75
CA VAL A 89 -7.38 5.58 -3.01
C VAL A 89 -7.50 6.35 -1.68
N ALA A 90 -6.69 7.40 -1.53
CA ALA A 90 -6.67 8.25 -0.34
C ALA A 90 -6.13 9.65 -0.67
N PRO A 91 -6.35 10.67 0.18
CA PRO A 91 -5.74 11.98 0.00
C PRO A 91 -4.21 11.92 -0.06
N LEU A 92 -3.60 12.82 -0.84
CA LEU A 92 -2.15 13.01 -0.91
C LEU A 92 -1.32 11.76 -1.30
N ILE A 93 -1.93 10.74 -1.91
CA ILE A 93 -1.19 9.61 -2.51
C ILE A 93 -0.93 9.83 -4.00
N VAL A 94 -0.03 9.02 -4.53
CA VAL A 94 0.17 8.80 -5.97
C VAL A 94 0.03 7.30 -6.22
N ASN A 95 -0.52 6.89 -7.35
CA ASN A 95 -0.49 5.50 -7.80
C ASN A 95 0.21 5.46 -9.15
N THR A 96 1.23 4.62 -9.29
CA THR A 96 1.90 4.37 -10.58
C THR A 96 1.44 3.02 -11.10
N MET A 97 0.55 3.07 -12.08
CA MET A 97 -0.05 1.89 -12.70
C MET A 97 0.72 1.49 -13.96
N PRO A 98 0.80 0.20 -14.29
CA PRO A 98 1.17 -0.23 -15.63
C PRO A 98 0.13 0.28 -16.66
N GLU A 99 0.54 0.41 -17.92
CA GLU A 99 -0.34 0.87 -19.01
C GLU A 99 -1.38 -0.19 -19.45
N LYS A 100 -1.14 -1.45 -19.08
CA LYS A 100 -1.97 -2.60 -19.43
C LYS A 100 -2.99 -2.90 -18.35
#